data_AF-A0A954WY21-F1
#
_entry.id   AF-A0A954WY21-F1
#
_cell.length_a   1.000
_cell.length_b   1.000
_cell.length_c   1.000
_cell.angle_alpha   90.00
_cell.angle_beta   90.00
_cell.angle_gamma   90.00
#
_symmetry.space_group_name_H-M   'P 1'
#
loop_
_entity.id
_entity.type
_entity.pdbx_description
1 polymer ?
#
loop_
_entity_poly.entity_id
_entity_poly.type
_entity_poly.pdbx_seq_one_letter_code
_entity_poly.pdbx_strand_id
1 'polypeptide(L)'
;MGSGFAGLALADLLAGDGFFQRHVVAADANATNPLQVKPPHFMPRAKNCIFLMMNGAPSQVDTFDYKPELEKYAGKELPAD
;
A
#
# COMPACT_ATOMS: atom_id res chain seq x y z
N MET A 1 -20.28 -20.86 2.96
CA MET A 1 -19.25 -20.69 4.00
C MET A 1 -19.44 -21.78 5.03
N GLY A 2 -18.67 -22.87 4.96
CA GLY A 2 -18.82 -23.96 5.91
C GLY A 2 -18.25 -25.27 5.40
N SER A 3 -16.96 -25.50 5.66
CA SER A 3 -16.36 -26.82 5.45
C SER A 3 -16.16 -27.58 6.77
N GLY A 4 -16.18 -26.91 7.93
CA GLY A 4 -16.11 -27.55 9.26
C GLY A 4 -15.05 -28.68 9.35
N PHE A 5 -15.38 -29.75 10.06
CA PHE A 5 -14.53 -30.94 10.17
C PHE A 5 -14.41 -31.74 8.86
N ALA A 6 -15.42 -31.70 7.99
CA ALA A 6 -15.36 -32.37 6.68
C ALA A 6 -14.27 -31.80 5.78
N GLY A 7 -14.02 -30.50 5.87
CA GLY A 7 -12.93 -29.82 5.18
C GLY A 7 -11.55 -30.25 5.67
N LEU A 8 -11.40 -30.55 6.97
CA LEU A 8 -10.14 -31.06 7.52
C LEU A 8 -9.84 -32.48 7.04
N ALA A 9 -10.84 -33.37 7.06
CA ALA A 9 -10.68 -34.73 6.56
C ALA A 9 -10.36 -34.76 5.06
N LEU A 10 -11.02 -33.91 4.27
CA LEU A 10 -10.74 -33.79 2.85
C LEU A 10 -9.34 -33.20 2.59
N ALA A 11 -8.92 -32.21 3.37
CA ALA A 11 -7.58 -31.63 3.24
C ALA A 11 -6.47 -32.65 3.56
N ASP A 12 -6.67 -33.51 4.57
CA ASP A 12 -5.73 -34.58 4.93
C ASP A 12 -5.61 -35.63 3.81
N LEU A 13 -6.75 -36.06 3.26
CA LEU A 13 -6.77 -37.03 2.15
C LEU A 13 -6.11 -36.46 0.88
N LEU A 14 -6.38 -35.19 0.55
CA LEU A 14 -5.72 -34.50 -0.57
C LEU A 14 -4.22 -34.32 -0.34
N ALA A 15 -3.77 -34.10 0.90
CA ALA A 15 -2.36 -34.03 1.24
C ALA A 15 -1.68 -35.41 1.08
N GLY A 16 -2.32 -36.48 1.55
CA GLY A 16 -1.83 -37.86 1.41
C GLY A 16 -1.73 -38.33 -0.04
N ASP A 17 -2.68 -37.93 -0.90
CA ASP A 17 -2.67 -38.24 -2.34
C ASP A 17 -1.71 -37.35 -3.16
N GLY A 18 -0.96 -36.45 -2.50
CA GLY A 18 -0.01 -35.55 -3.14
C GLY A 18 -0.67 -34.51 -4.05
N PHE A 19 -1.97 -34.24 -3.89
CA PHE A 19 -2.73 -33.30 -4.72
C PHE A 19 -2.12 -31.89 -4.71
N PHE A 20 -1.69 -31.41 -3.54
CA PHE A 20 -1.04 -30.10 -3.40
C PHE A 20 0.38 -30.07 -3.99
N GLN A 21 1.08 -31.21 -4.01
CA GLN A 21 2.40 -31.31 -4.64
C GLN A 21 2.28 -31.30 -6.17
N ARG A 22 1.25 -31.94 -6.73
CA ARG A 22 1.01 -31.99 -8.19
C ARG A 22 0.73 -30.61 -8.80
N HIS A 23 0.07 -29.70 -8.06
CA HIS A 23 -0.19 -28.34 -8.53
C HIS A 23 1.03 -27.41 -8.46
N VAL A 24 2.03 -27.73 -7.63
CA VAL A 24 3.33 -27.03 -7.66
C VAL A 24 4.14 -27.41 -8.91
N VAL A 25 3.92 -28.61 -9.46
CA VAL A 25 4.62 -29.12 -10.66
C VAL A 25 3.96 -28.66 -11.98
N ALA A 26 2.80 -28.01 -11.92
CA ALA A 26 2.19 -27.35 -13.09
C ALA A 26 2.79 -25.96 -13.37
N ALA A 27 3.71 -25.48 -12.53
CA ALA A 27 4.63 -24.42 -12.90
C ALA A 27 5.86 -25.09 -13.51
N ASP A 28 5.93 -25.09 -14.84
CA ASP A 28 7.15 -25.37 -15.60
C ASP A 28 8.35 -24.78 -14.86
N ALA A 29 9.36 -25.59 -14.54
CA ALA A 29 10.60 -25.09 -13.94
C ALA A 29 11.32 -24.07 -14.84
N ASN A 30 10.89 -23.94 -16.10
CA ASN A 30 11.32 -22.96 -17.10
C ASN A 30 10.25 -21.88 -17.43
N ALA A 31 9.12 -21.83 -16.74
CA ALA A 31 8.18 -20.74 -16.89
C ALA A 31 8.75 -19.53 -16.17
N THR A 32 9.32 -18.60 -16.94
CA THR A 32 9.57 -17.22 -16.51
C THR A 32 8.30 -16.70 -15.86
N ASN A 33 8.26 -16.67 -14.52
CA ASN A 33 7.08 -16.23 -13.80
C ASN A 33 6.91 -14.73 -14.13
N PRO A 34 5.83 -14.34 -14.84
CA PRO A 34 5.65 -12.99 -15.36
C PRO A 34 5.45 -11.95 -14.24
N LEU A 35 5.20 -12.42 -13.01
CA LEU A 35 5.06 -11.63 -11.81
C LEU A 35 6.34 -11.63 -10.95
N GLN A 36 7.45 -12.16 -11.45
CA GLN A 36 8.73 -12.05 -10.75
C GLN A 36 9.13 -10.59 -10.59
N VAL A 37 9.64 -10.26 -9.40
CA VAL A 37 10.17 -8.94 -9.08
C VAL A 37 11.31 -8.64 -10.04
N LYS A 38 11.19 -7.53 -10.78
CA LYS A 38 12.23 -7.07 -11.71
C LYS A 38 13.27 -6.23 -10.96
N PRO A 39 14.55 -6.34 -11.31
CA PRO A 39 15.57 -5.46 -10.76
C PRO A 39 15.28 -4.00 -11.17
N PRO A 40 15.55 -3.02 -10.30
CA PRO A 40 15.39 -1.61 -10.64
C PRO A 40 16.38 -1.20 -11.72
N HIS A 41 16.02 -0.24 -12.57
CA HIS A 41 16.91 0.27 -13.62
C HIS A 41 18.12 1.04 -13.05
N PHE A 42 18.01 1.56 -11.82
CA PHE A 42 19.04 2.33 -11.14
C PHE A 42 19.20 1.89 -9.68
N MET A 43 20.39 2.15 -9.13
CA MET A 43 20.64 1.92 -7.70
C MET A 43 19.78 2.88 -6.86
N PRO A 44 19.00 2.38 -5.88
CA PRO A 44 18.22 3.24 -5.01
C PRO A 44 19.13 4.09 -4.12
N ARG A 45 18.96 5.42 -4.17
CA ARG A 45 19.73 6.37 -3.35
C ARG A 45 19.04 6.70 -2.02
N ALA A 46 17.72 6.67 -2.00
CA ALA A 46 16.92 6.93 -0.80
C ALA A 46 16.76 5.64 0.01
N LYS A 47 16.96 5.74 1.33
CA LYS A 47 16.76 4.62 2.27
C LYS A 47 15.34 4.54 2.80
N ASN A 48 14.71 5.70 3.02
CA ASN A 48 13.37 5.83 3.58
C ASN A 48 12.52 6.75 2.70
N CYS A 49 11.26 6.38 2.47
CA CYS A 49 10.25 7.23 1.84
C CYS A 49 9.12 7.42 2.85
N ILE A 50 8.93 8.65 3.33
CA ILE A 50 7.87 8.99 4.29
C ILE A 50 6.79 9.74 3.51
N PHE A 51 5.63 9.10 3.34
CA PHE A 51 4.48 9.70 2.66
C PHE A 51 3.44 10.13 3.70
N LEU A 52 3.27 11.45 3.86
CA LEU A 52 2.32 12.03 4.81
C LEU A 52 1.01 12.35 4.10
N MET A 53 -0.04 11.60 4.42
CA MET A 53 -1.37 11.81 3.85
C MET A 53 -2.17 12.75 4.76
N MET A 54 -2.04 14.05 4.52
CA MET A 54 -2.82 15.07 5.23
C MET A 54 -4.18 15.22 4.54
N ASN A 55 -5.27 14.96 5.26
CA ASN A 55 -6.61 15.15 4.73
C ASN A 55 -6.80 16.64 4.37
N GLY A 56 -7.13 16.94 3.12
CA GLY A 56 -7.39 18.31 2.65
C GLY A 56 -6.20 19.10 2.10
N ALA A 57 -5.00 18.51 1.99
CA ALA A 57 -3.74 19.23 1.68
C ALA A 57 -3.41 20.30 2.75
N PRO A 58 -2.16 20.78 2.86
CA PRO A 58 -1.91 21.95 3.69
C PRO A 58 -2.75 23.13 3.17
N SER A 59 -3.49 23.82 4.05
CA SER A 59 -4.17 25.06 3.66
C SER A 59 -3.13 26.01 3.06
N GLN A 60 -3.52 26.82 2.08
CA GLN A 60 -2.66 27.90 1.59
C GLN A 60 -2.23 28.84 2.73
N VAL A 61 -3.02 28.93 3.80
CA VAL A 61 -2.66 29.67 5.01
C VAL A 61 -1.55 28.94 5.79
N ASP A 62 -1.58 27.61 5.81
CA ASP A 62 -0.66 26.73 6.55
C ASP A 62 0.69 26.50 5.83
N THR A 63 0.88 27.04 4.62
CA THR A 63 2.18 26.99 3.94
C THR A 63 3.21 27.90 4.62
N PHE A 64 4.49 27.55 4.53
CA PHE A 64 5.60 28.31 5.14
C PHE A 64 5.92 29.64 4.44
N ASP A 65 5.06 30.12 3.55
CA ASP A 65 5.22 31.42 2.90
C ASP A 65 5.00 32.53 3.92
N TYR A 66 5.86 33.56 3.90
CA TYR A 66 5.71 34.75 4.75
C TYR A 66 4.46 35.55 4.36
N LYS A 67 3.57 35.80 5.31
CA LYS A 67 2.25 36.40 5.10
C LYS A 67 2.03 37.63 6.02
N PRO A 68 2.63 38.79 5.72
CA PRO A 68 2.58 39.97 6.59
C PRO A 68 1.16 40.53 6.79
N GLU A 69 0.28 40.40 5.80
CA GLU A 69 -1.09 40.88 5.92
C GLU A 69 -1.91 40.06 6.95
N LEU A 70 -1.58 38.78 7.16
CA LEU A 70 -2.23 37.99 8.22
C LEU A 70 -1.90 38.53 9.62
N GLU A 71 -0.66 38.94 9.85
CA GLU A 71 -0.25 39.59 11.11
C GLU A 71 -0.97 40.93 11.29
N LYS A 72 -1.09 41.72 10.20
CA LYS A 72 -1.71 43.04 10.22
C LYS A 72 -3.21 43.03 10.49
N TYR A 73 -3.92 41.98 10.08
CA TYR A 73 -5.37 41.84 10.27
C TYR A 73 -5.76 40.81 11.33
N ALA A 74 -4.80 40.19 12.02
CA ALA A 74 -5.07 39.30 13.13
C ALA A 74 -5.93 39.98 14.21
N GLY A 75 -7.07 39.38 14.52
CA GLY A 75 -7.98 39.85 15.57
C GLY A 75 -8.80 41.10 15.24
N LYS A 76 -8.78 41.61 14.00
CA LYS A 76 -9.67 42.70 13.58
C LYS A 76 -11.05 42.17 13.20
N GLU A 77 -12.09 42.88 13.62
CA GLU A 77 -13.46 42.60 13.19
C GLU A 77 -13.63 42.90 11.70
N LEU A 78 -14.47 42.11 11.03
CA LEU A 78 -14.82 42.35 9.64
C LEU A 78 -15.58 43.69 9.52
N PRO A 79 -15.34 44.48 8.46
CA PRO A 79 -16.16 45.66 8.19
C PRO A 79 -17.63 45.27 8.11
N ALA A 80 -18.51 46.16 8.59
CA ALA A 80 -19.94 46.02 8.33
C ALA A 80 -20.22 46.19 6.82
N ASP A 81 -21.19 45.43 6.32
CA ASP A 81 -21.63 45.44 4.91
C ASP A 81 -22.04 46.84 4.41
#